data_AF-C8W786-F1
#
_entry.id   AF-C8W786-F1
#
_cell.length_a   1.000
_cell.length_b   1.000
_cell.length_c   1.000
_cell.angle_alpha   90.00
_cell.angle_beta   90.00
_cell.angle_gamma   90.00
#
_symmetry.space_group_name_H-M   'P 1'
#
loop_
_entity.id
_entity.type
_entity.pdbx_description
1 polymer ?
#
loop_
_entity_poly.entity_id
_entity_poly.type
_entity_poly.pdbx_seq_one_letter_code
_entity_poly.pdbx_strand_id
1 'polypeptide(L)'
;MRIAVAQMNTRAGDFEFTAQTMLEYAQRAQQQGAELVIYPAPTLTGLLSVPEADTDGLFADLSETINFLSEKLPIAALIPVVTEFDGNAASEVFLVRNGAVTPLKLTAQIAHMSALARSASSSQDSNEDTVELAKFEAGGLTFGIAFTYEDLDAWQDVDDSLDAVIYLPFFGFAVDDSSSAMGMAVAESRYLGDVEEFDSWLIAANAVGAYGNQVFCGSSFFLSPSGDLVKQAASFSEDMVVCDVDQDTIENFDREDTAGVYNSALTTWGVLATGVRDYTVKSGFDGVFIAVDGSLNSLVTVALASDALGPMRVHVLLLPNKNSRATSAAELLAARLRVNKVAVDSTVFSTLTDTKLVSAYGYTYADQHNYLTLETADKTILALKGTEISSAHSLWPLGDMYHADIVDLARVRNTFSPAIDHAVLENISEVVTDGLENAASTSQERIEFVDYVLTSYLEWNKSISAIVEEMGKVDEVKAIISMLHAHQKDRRNTTEVLEMSSKSLMNAQIPHVSVWQDRIRDTKASESKLVESLRNSLREIQGTSIRLSELSVDPTEAREGFKDMLELLKELAQETDTQIGIVDPKMWRGPFSEN
;
A
#
# COMPACT_ATOMS: atom_id res chain seq x y z
N MET A 1 -19.05 -24.39 10.34
CA MET A 1 -17.71 -24.49 10.95
C MET A 1 -17.42 -23.19 11.68
N ARG A 2 -16.85 -23.25 12.89
CA ARG A 2 -16.48 -22.02 13.63
C ARG A 2 -15.04 -21.60 13.33
N ILE A 3 -14.83 -20.37 12.89
CA ILE A 3 -13.54 -19.86 12.39
C ILE A 3 -13.12 -18.64 13.19
N ALA A 4 -11.84 -18.57 13.57
CA ALA A 4 -11.23 -17.43 14.23
C ALA A 4 -10.25 -16.72 13.30
N VAL A 5 -10.26 -15.39 13.30
CA VAL A 5 -9.21 -14.56 12.68
C VAL A 5 -8.43 -13.88 13.80
N ALA A 6 -7.13 -14.16 13.88
CA ALA A 6 -6.23 -13.63 14.90
C ALA A 6 -5.46 -12.43 14.34
N GLN A 7 -5.99 -11.23 14.53
CA GLN A 7 -5.37 -10.00 14.04
C GLN A 7 -4.20 -9.58 14.95
N MET A 8 -2.98 -9.57 14.39
CA MET A 8 -1.73 -9.48 15.15
C MET A 8 -0.83 -8.32 14.72
N ASN A 9 -0.05 -7.80 15.69
CA ASN A 9 0.97 -6.80 15.51
C ASN A 9 2.34 -7.33 15.98
N THR A 10 3.13 -7.81 15.04
CA THR A 10 4.40 -8.49 15.33
C THR A 10 5.59 -7.76 14.73
N ARG A 11 6.79 -8.29 14.96
CA ARG A 11 8.01 -7.82 14.33
C ARG A 11 8.48 -8.88 13.34
N ALA A 12 8.64 -8.48 12.08
CA ALA A 12 9.18 -9.33 11.04
C ALA A 12 10.48 -10.01 11.49
N GLY A 13 10.54 -11.34 11.37
CA GLY A 13 11.68 -12.17 11.76
C GLY A 13 11.80 -12.47 13.26
N ASP A 14 10.93 -11.95 14.13
CA ASP A 14 10.89 -12.34 15.54
C ASP A 14 10.10 -13.64 15.71
N PHE A 15 10.66 -14.72 15.17
CA PHE A 15 10.01 -16.01 15.02
C PHE A 15 9.57 -16.62 16.36
N GLU A 16 10.43 -16.56 17.39
CA GLU A 16 10.15 -17.14 18.70
C GLU A 16 8.96 -16.45 19.37
N PHE A 17 8.99 -15.12 19.46
CA PHE A 17 7.91 -14.34 20.05
C PHE A 17 6.61 -14.51 19.24
N THR A 18 6.72 -14.44 17.92
CA THR A 18 5.58 -14.53 17.02
C THR A 18 4.89 -15.89 17.12
N ALA A 19 5.65 -16.99 17.08
CA ALA A 19 5.09 -18.33 17.17
C ALA A 19 4.44 -18.61 18.53
N GLN A 20 5.04 -18.11 19.61
CA GLN A 20 4.45 -18.20 20.93
C GLN A 20 3.13 -17.42 21.01
N THR A 21 3.08 -16.22 20.44
CA THR A 21 1.86 -15.41 20.38
C THR A 21 0.78 -16.07 19.51
N MET A 22 1.16 -16.65 18.36
CA MET A 22 0.24 -17.44 17.53
C MET A 22 -0.37 -18.59 18.33
N LEU A 23 0.44 -19.34 19.07
CA LEU A 23 -0.05 -20.44 19.92
C LEU A 23 -1.06 -19.96 20.97
N GLU A 24 -0.84 -18.79 21.58
CA GLU A 24 -1.77 -18.20 22.55
C GLU A 24 -3.11 -17.83 21.90
N TYR A 25 -3.09 -17.24 20.70
CA TYR A 25 -4.30 -17.01 19.91
C TYR A 25 -5.03 -18.30 19.56
N ALA A 26 -4.31 -19.35 19.14
CA ALA A 26 -4.93 -20.64 18.83
C ALA A 26 -5.59 -21.28 20.05
N GLN A 27 -4.97 -21.17 21.23
CA GLN A 27 -5.56 -21.64 22.49
C GLN A 27 -6.83 -20.86 22.85
N ARG A 28 -6.83 -19.54 22.68
CA ARG A 28 -8.02 -18.70 22.88
C ARG A 28 -9.12 -19.03 21.88
N ALA A 29 -8.77 -19.24 20.61
CA ALA A 29 -9.71 -19.64 19.56
C ALA A 29 -10.35 -20.99 19.88
N GLN A 30 -9.56 -21.99 20.32
CA GLN A 30 -10.07 -23.28 20.77
C GLN A 30 -11.03 -23.14 21.95
N GLN A 31 -10.73 -22.27 22.92
CA GLN A 31 -11.62 -22.01 24.07
C GLN A 31 -12.96 -21.39 23.66
N GLN A 32 -13.00 -20.66 22.54
CA GLN A 32 -14.24 -20.13 21.95
C GLN A 32 -14.94 -21.13 21.01
N GLY A 33 -14.40 -22.34 20.89
CA GLY A 33 -14.94 -23.43 20.07
C GLY A 33 -14.60 -23.32 18.58
N ALA A 34 -13.63 -22.48 18.20
CA ALA A 34 -13.17 -22.42 16.82
C ALA A 34 -12.45 -23.71 16.42
N GLU A 35 -12.64 -24.12 15.18
CA GLU A 35 -12.05 -25.31 14.57
C GLU A 35 -10.85 -24.95 13.68
N LEU A 36 -10.80 -23.70 13.21
CA LEU A 36 -9.74 -23.11 12.40
C LEU A 36 -9.38 -21.73 12.93
N VAL A 37 -8.08 -21.43 13.01
CA VAL A 37 -7.55 -20.08 13.22
C VAL A 37 -6.80 -19.60 11.99
N ILE A 38 -7.01 -18.35 11.61
CA ILE A 38 -6.37 -17.71 10.44
C ILE A 38 -5.48 -16.59 10.95
N TYR A 39 -4.21 -16.60 10.53
CA TYR A 39 -3.25 -15.55 10.84
C TYR A 39 -3.04 -14.61 9.63
N PRO A 40 -2.69 -13.34 9.85
CA PRO A 40 -2.38 -12.40 8.78
C PRO A 40 -1.06 -12.69 8.07
N ALA A 41 -0.97 -12.27 6.81
CA ALA A 41 0.16 -12.59 5.94
C ALA A 41 1.55 -12.06 6.37
N PRO A 42 1.71 -10.81 6.84
CA PRO A 42 3.04 -10.29 7.18
C PRO A 42 3.55 -10.73 8.56
N THR A 43 2.82 -11.57 9.30
CA THR A 43 3.06 -11.80 10.74
C THR A 43 4.42 -12.45 11.03
N LEU A 44 4.88 -13.42 10.25
CA LEU A 44 6.15 -14.11 10.52
C LEU A 44 7.35 -13.36 9.93
N THR A 45 7.37 -13.21 8.62
CA THR A 45 8.52 -12.74 7.85
C THR A 45 8.45 -11.25 7.51
N GLY A 46 7.30 -10.60 7.72
CA GLY A 46 7.06 -9.25 7.20
C GLY A 46 6.90 -9.22 5.68
N LEU A 47 7.27 -8.09 5.08
CA LEU A 47 7.14 -7.83 3.64
C LEU A 47 8.49 -7.71 2.92
N LEU A 48 9.60 -7.68 3.67
CA LEU A 48 10.91 -7.32 3.12
C LEU A 48 11.77 -8.57 2.87
N SER A 49 12.58 -8.50 1.82
CA SER A 49 13.69 -9.43 1.61
C SER A 49 14.77 -9.30 2.67
N VAL A 50 15.49 -10.40 2.89
CA VAL A 50 16.81 -10.39 3.51
C VAL A 50 17.90 -10.39 2.43
N PRO A 51 19.14 -9.98 2.73
CA PRO A 51 20.26 -10.17 1.80
C PRO A 51 20.36 -11.63 1.34
N GLU A 52 20.77 -11.87 0.10
CA GLU A 52 20.89 -13.24 -0.47
C GLU A 52 21.70 -14.19 0.42
N ALA A 53 22.72 -13.66 1.11
CA ALA A 53 23.56 -14.43 2.04
C ALA A 53 22.82 -14.94 3.29
N ASP A 54 21.71 -14.30 3.66
CA ASP A 54 20.91 -14.59 4.85
C ASP A 54 19.64 -15.42 4.52
N THR A 55 19.32 -15.59 3.23
CA THR A 55 18.12 -16.30 2.74
C THR A 55 18.02 -17.73 3.29
N ASP A 56 19.12 -18.50 3.27
CA ASP A 56 19.13 -19.87 3.79
C ASP A 56 18.86 -19.91 5.31
N GLY A 57 19.38 -18.91 6.05
CA GLY A 57 19.13 -18.77 7.49
C GLY A 57 17.67 -18.45 7.78
N LEU A 58 17.10 -17.49 7.05
CA LEU A 58 15.69 -17.13 7.17
C LEU A 58 14.78 -18.33 6.93
N PHE A 59 15.04 -19.13 5.89
CA PHE A 59 14.24 -20.32 5.60
C PHE A 59 14.43 -21.43 6.64
N ALA A 60 15.62 -21.57 7.22
CA ALA A 60 15.84 -22.49 8.32
C ALA A 60 15.00 -22.09 9.55
N ASP A 61 15.06 -20.83 9.98
CA ASP A 61 14.27 -20.32 11.10
C ASP A 61 12.76 -20.44 10.84
N LEU A 62 12.31 -20.12 9.62
CA LEU A 62 10.92 -20.30 9.22
C LEU A 62 10.51 -21.79 9.30
N SER A 63 11.34 -22.70 8.80
CA SER A 63 11.06 -24.14 8.82
C SER A 63 10.97 -24.68 10.24
N GLU A 64 11.90 -24.29 11.12
CA GLU A 64 11.86 -24.65 12.55
C GLU A 64 10.60 -24.10 13.22
N THR A 65 10.20 -22.88 12.89
CA THR A 65 9.01 -22.23 13.43
C THR A 65 7.72 -22.92 12.99
N ILE A 66 7.59 -23.26 11.70
CA ILE A 66 6.43 -23.99 11.18
C ILE A 66 6.37 -25.40 11.78
N ASN A 67 7.51 -26.06 11.98
CA ASN A 67 7.55 -27.36 12.65
C ASN A 67 7.14 -27.25 14.13
N PHE A 68 7.60 -26.23 14.84
CA PHE A 68 7.15 -25.96 16.21
C PHE A 68 5.63 -25.74 16.27
N LEU A 69 5.08 -24.92 15.38
CA LEU A 69 3.64 -24.66 15.32
C LEU A 69 2.85 -25.93 14.96
N SER A 70 3.33 -26.75 14.02
CA SER A 70 2.67 -27.99 13.64
C SER A 70 2.52 -28.98 14.78
N GLU A 71 3.52 -29.06 15.67
CA GLU A 71 3.50 -29.93 16.84
C GLU A 71 2.64 -29.40 17.99
N LYS A 72 2.49 -28.08 18.10
CA LYS A 72 1.94 -27.42 19.31
C LYS A 72 0.54 -26.86 19.14
N LEU A 73 0.11 -26.55 17.91
CA LEU A 73 -1.18 -25.92 17.68
C LEU A 73 -2.34 -26.82 18.14
N PRO A 74 -3.28 -26.29 18.94
CA PRO A 74 -4.38 -27.08 19.51
C PRO A 74 -5.57 -27.28 18.54
N ILE A 75 -5.61 -26.52 17.45
CA ILE A 75 -6.63 -26.55 16.39
C ILE A 75 -5.96 -26.37 15.02
N ALA A 76 -6.70 -26.55 13.93
CA ALA A 76 -6.15 -26.28 12.60
C ALA A 76 -5.82 -24.79 12.44
N ALA A 77 -4.78 -24.47 11.66
CA ALA A 77 -4.37 -23.11 11.39
C ALA A 77 -4.03 -22.87 9.92
N LEU A 78 -4.32 -21.66 9.44
CA LEU A 78 -3.72 -21.10 8.22
C LEU A 78 -2.63 -20.11 8.63
N ILE A 79 -1.39 -20.42 8.26
CA ILE A 79 -0.22 -19.61 8.55
C ILE A 79 0.34 -19.10 7.22
N PRO A 80 0.04 -17.84 6.84
CA PRO A 80 0.60 -17.27 5.64
C PRO A 80 2.01 -16.73 5.87
N VAL A 81 2.79 -16.76 4.80
CA VAL A 81 4.18 -16.28 4.75
C VAL A 81 4.31 -15.46 3.48
N VAL A 82 4.93 -14.29 3.62
CA VAL A 82 5.25 -13.40 2.52
C VAL A 82 6.75 -13.14 2.55
N THR A 83 7.38 -13.32 1.41
CA THR A 83 8.79 -13.02 1.19
C THR A 83 8.92 -12.25 -0.10
N GLU A 84 10.10 -11.70 -0.37
CA GLU A 84 10.40 -11.12 -1.67
C GLU A 84 11.57 -11.92 -2.27
N PHE A 85 11.45 -12.25 -3.55
CA PHE A 85 12.42 -13.01 -4.33
C PHE A 85 12.65 -12.28 -5.65
N ASP A 86 13.91 -11.90 -5.89
CA ASP A 86 14.33 -11.14 -7.08
C ASP A 86 13.49 -9.88 -7.35
N GLY A 87 13.15 -9.13 -6.30
CA GLY A 87 12.34 -7.91 -6.40
C GLY A 87 10.82 -8.13 -6.48
N ASN A 88 10.35 -9.39 -6.46
CA ASN A 88 8.93 -9.72 -6.54
C ASN A 88 8.43 -10.33 -5.24
N ALA A 89 7.26 -9.89 -4.77
CA ALA A 89 6.61 -10.50 -3.62
C ALA A 89 6.18 -11.94 -3.96
N ALA A 90 6.58 -12.89 -3.12
CA ALA A 90 6.18 -14.28 -3.16
C ALA A 90 5.39 -14.60 -1.89
N SER A 91 4.17 -15.10 -2.06
CA SER A 91 3.27 -15.47 -0.96
C SER A 91 2.96 -16.96 -0.98
N GLU A 92 2.84 -17.53 0.21
CA GLU A 92 2.39 -18.91 0.46
C GLU A 92 1.53 -18.94 1.72
N VAL A 93 0.63 -19.93 1.82
CA VAL A 93 -0.08 -20.25 3.06
C VAL A 93 0.08 -21.72 3.41
N PHE A 94 0.46 -21.97 4.66
CA PHE A 94 0.56 -23.30 5.21
C PHE A 94 -0.71 -23.65 5.97
N LEU A 95 -1.43 -24.67 5.50
CA LEU A 95 -2.46 -25.33 6.28
C LEU A 95 -1.78 -26.30 7.25
N VAL A 96 -1.93 -26.02 8.53
CA VAL A 96 -1.40 -26.85 9.61
C VAL A 96 -2.56 -27.55 10.32
N ARG A 97 -2.59 -28.87 10.26
CA ARG A 97 -3.69 -29.68 10.84
C ARG A 97 -3.18 -31.03 11.32
N ASN A 98 -3.37 -31.33 12.61
CA ASN A 98 -2.96 -32.59 13.24
C ASN A 98 -1.47 -32.93 13.02
N GLY A 99 -0.58 -31.93 13.09
CA GLY A 99 0.85 -32.10 12.83
C GLY A 99 1.26 -32.16 11.36
N ALA A 100 0.30 -32.24 10.42
CA ALA A 100 0.59 -32.14 9.00
C ALA A 100 0.67 -30.66 8.59
N VAL A 101 1.64 -30.35 7.72
CA VAL A 101 1.85 -29.03 7.11
C VAL A 101 1.64 -29.17 5.61
N THR A 102 0.74 -28.38 5.03
CA THR A 102 0.44 -28.41 3.59
C THR A 102 0.55 -27.00 3.00
N PRO A 103 1.52 -26.72 2.11
CA PRO A 103 1.60 -25.46 1.38
C PRO A 103 0.53 -25.42 0.29
N LEU A 104 -0.43 -24.50 0.37
CA LEU A 104 -1.62 -24.54 -0.50
C LEU A 104 -1.34 -24.01 -1.92
N LYS A 105 -0.60 -22.90 -2.07
CA LYS A 105 -0.29 -22.33 -3.40
C LYS A 105 0.65 -23.24 -4.19
N LEU A 106 1.71 -23.76 -3.56
CA LEU A 106 2.60 -24.74 -4.19
C LEU A 106 1.85 -26.01 -4.59
N THR A 107 0.91 -26.49 -3.77
CA THR A 107 0.10 -27.68 -4.10
C THR A 107 -0.75 -27.43 -5.36
N ALA A 108 -1.40 -26.26 -5.44
CA ALA A 108 -2.19 -25.87 -6.60
C ALA A 108 -1.33 -25.73 -7.88
N GLN A 109 -0.16 -25.10 -7.78
CA GLN A 109 0.80 -24.99 -8.88
C GLN A 109 1.26 -26.36 -9.40
N ILE A 110 1.59 -27.30 -8.51
CA ILE A 110 1.99 -28.66 -8.88
C ILE A 110 0.84 -29.39 -9.59
N ALA A 111 -0.39 -29.22 -9.11
CA ALA A 111 -1.56 -29.84 -9.69
C ALA A 111 -1.83 -29.29 -11.11
N HIS A 112 -1.74 -27.96 -11.28
CA HIS A 112 -1.89 -27.29 -12.58
C HIS A 112 -0.82 -27.75 -13.58
N MET A 113 0.46 -27.75 -13.20
CA MET A 113 1.55 -28.28 -14.04
C MET A 113 1.32 -29.75 -14.42
N SER A 114 0.80 -30.55 -13.48
CA SER A 114 0.49 -31.95 -13.74
C SER A 114 -0.69 -32.12 -14.71
N ALA A 115 -1.68 -31.22 -14.68
CA ALA A 115 -2.79 -31.19 -15.63
C ALA A 115 -2.31 -30.83 -17.03
N LEU A 116 -1.49 -29.78 -17.18
CA LEU A 116 -0.87 -29.38 -18.43
C LEU A 116 0.01 -30.49 -19.04
N ALA A 117 0.80 -31.17 -18.20
CA ALA A 117 1.62 -32.29 -18.67
C ALA A 117 0.78 -33.46 -19.20
N ARG A 118 -0.40 -33.71 -18.62
CA ARG A 118 -1.34 -34.73 -19.11
C ARG A 118 -2.00 -34.29 -20.43
N SER A 119 -2.47 -33.05 -20.53
CA SER A 119 -3.13 -32.54 -21.73
C SER A 119 -2.18 -32.51 -22.94
N ALA A 120 -0.92 -32.10 -22.74
CA ALA A 120 0.10 -32.12 -23.78
C ALA A 120 0.42 -33.53 -24.33
N SER A 121 0.12 -34.58 -23.56
CA SER A 121 0.33 -35.98 -23.96
C SER A 121 -0.89 -36.62 -24.66
N SER A 122 -2.06 -36.00 -24.57
CA SER A 122 -3.31 -36.47 -25.19
C SER A 122 -3.68 -35.61 -26.39
N SER A 123 -3.79 -36.21 -27.57
CA SER A 123 -4.24 -35.53 -28.80
C SER A 123 -5.74 -35.25 -28.83
N GLN A 124 -6.32 -34.74 -27.74
CA GLN A 124 -7.70 -34.27 -27.69
C GLN A 124 -7.70 -32.80 -27.27
N ASP A 125 -8.32 -31.98 -28.14
CA ASP A 125 -8.72 -30.60 -27.86
C ASP A 125 -9.52 -30.56 -26.54
N SER A 126 -8.84 -30.23 -25.44
CA SER A 126 -9.51 -29.74 -24.23
C SER A 126 -9.10 -28.29 -24.11
N ASN A 127 -10.04 -27.43 -24.45
CA ASN A 127 -9.91 -25.99 -24.54
C ASN A 127 -10.23 -25.35 -23.17
N GLU A 128 -9.74 -25.95 -22.10
CA GLU A 128 -9.94 -25.45 -20.73
C GLU A 128 -8.56 -25.35 -20.08
N ASP A 129 -7.93 -24.20 -20.27
CA ASP A 129 -6.84 -23.73 -19.41
C ASP A 129 -7.43 -23.47 -18.02
N THR A 130 -7.77 -24.54 -17.30
CA THR A 130 -8.26 -24.45 -15.92
C THR A 130 -7.07 -24.13 -15.03
N VAL A 131 -6.94 -22.86 -14.67
CA VAL A 131 -5.99 -22.40 -13.66
C VAL A 131 -6.39 -23.02 -12.34
N GLU A 132 -5.52 -23.84 -11.76
CA GLU A 132 -5.80 -24.48 -10.48
C GLU A 132 -5.43 -23.50 -9.36
N LEU A 133 -6.43 -22.87 -8.76
CA LEU A 133 -6.27 -21.91 -7.67
C LEU A 133 -6.14 -22.62 -6.31
N ALA A 134 -5.51 -21.95 -5.35
CA ALA A 134 -5.21 -22.51 -4.04
C ALA A 134 -6.48 -22.67 -3.19
N LYS A 135 -6.91 -23.93 -2.98
CA LYS A 135 -8.08 -24.27 -2.16
C LYS A 135 -7.83 -25.42 -1.19
N PHE A 136 -8.68 -25.54 -0.18
CA PHE A 136 -8.68 -26.68 0.75
C PHE A 136 -10.07 -26.97 1.33
N GLU A 137 -10.23 -28.18 1.87
CA GLU A 137 -11.46 -28.60 2.55
C GLU A 137 -11.27 -28.75 4.07
N ALA A 138 -12.21 -28.20 4.83
CA ALA A 138 -12.28 -28.34 6.28
C ALA A 138 -13.72 -28.22 6.79
N GLY A 139 -14.10 -29.07 7.75
CA GLY A 139 -15.44 -28.99 8.37
C GLY A 139 -16.61 -29.23 7.41
N GLY A 140 -16.37 -29.89 6.27
CA GLY A 140 -17.36 -30.07 5.21
C GLY A 140 -17.53 -28.86 4.29
N LEU A 141 -16.71 -27.82 4.46
CA LEU A 141 -16.68 -26.62 3.64
C LEU A 141 -15.42 -26.59 2.75
N THR A 142 -15.54 -25.91 1.62
CA THR A 142 -14.50 -25.65 0.64
C THR A 142 -14.07 -24.18 0.69
N PHE A 143 -12.78 -23.95 0.81
CA PHE A 143 -12.20 -22.61 0.97
C PHE A 143 -11.25 -22.28 -0.18
N GLY A 144 -11.46 -21.14 -0.84
CA GLY A 144 -10.47 -20.51 -1.72
C GLY A 144 -9.52 -19.62 -0.93
N ILE A 145 -8.29 -19.44 -1.43
CA ILE A 145 -7.29 -18.52 -0.86
C ILE A 145 -7.03 -17.39 -1.86
N ALA A 146 -6.99 -16.16 -1.36
CA ALA A 146 -6.57 -14.98 -2.09
C ALA A 146 -5.61 -14.14 -1.25
N PHE A 147 -4.56 -13.62 -1.87
CA PHE A 147 -3.63 -12.67 -1.25
C PHE A 147 -3.70 -11.28 -1.90
N THR A 148 -4.05 -11.22 -3.18
CA THR A 148 -4.18 -9.97 -3.94
C THR A 148 -5.61 -9.78 -4.47
N TYR A 149 -5.86 -8.62 -5.07
CA TYR A 149 -7.11 -8.34 -5.76
C TYR A 149 -7.27 -9.19 -7.01
N GLU A 150 -6.18 -9.47 -7.71
CA GLU A 150 -6.17 -10.38 -8.86
C GLU A 150 -6.52 -11.81 -8.44
N ASP A 151 -6.09 -12.25 -7.25
CA ASP A 151 -6.52 -13.55 -6.72
C ASP A 151 -8.03 -13.57 -6.44
N LEU A 152 -8.62 -12.45 -5.96
CA LEU A 152 -10.08 -12.34 -5.77
C LEU A 152 -10.83 -12.36 -7.11
N ASP A 153 -10.33 -11.61 -8.10
CA ASP A 153 -10.87 -11.60 -9.46
C ASP A 153 -10.81 -13.00 -10.07
N ALA A 154 -9.71 -13.73 -9.89
CA ALA A 154 -9.54 -15.08 -10.41
C ALA A 154 -10.59 -16.06 -9.85
N TRP A 155 -11.04 -15.87 -8.60
CA TRP A 155 -12.12 -16.70 -8.03
C TRP A 155 -13.50 -16.41 -8.62
N GLN A 156 -13.70 -15.26 -9.26
CA GLN A 156 -14.96 -14.94 -9.97
C GLN A 156 -15.06 -15.70 -11.31
N ASP A 157 -13.91 -16.03 -11.92
CA ASP A 157 -13.83 -16.64 -13.25
C ASP A 157 -13.87 -18.19 -13.22
N VAL A 158 -13.80 -18.81 -12.04
CA VAL A 158 -13.72 -20.28 -11.91
C VAL A 158 -15.08 -20.87 -11.56
N ASP A 159 -15.51 -21.90 -12.30
CA ASP A 159 -16.74 -22.68 -12.05
C ASP A 159 -16.56 -23.70 -10.90
N ASP A 160 -15.95 -23.26 -9.80
CA ASP A 160 -15.79 -24.04 -8.57
C ASP A 160 -16.78 -23.53 -7.52
N SER A 161 -17.66 -24.39 -7.01
CA SER A 161 -18.49 -24.02 -5.86
C SER A 161 -17.61 -23.91 -4.60
N LEU A 162 -17.39 -22.69 -4.14
CA LEU A 162 -16.76 -22.40 -2.86
C LEU A 162 -17.83 -22.13 -1.80
N ASP A 163 -17.49 -22.39 -0.54
CA ASP A 163 -18.31 -21.95 0.59
C ASP A 163 -17.75 -20.64 1.15
N ALA A 164 -16.44 -20.42 1.03
CA ALA A 164 -15.79 -19.19 1.46
C ALA A 164 -14.49 -18.91 0.68
N VAL A 165 -14.17 -17.64 0.49
CA VAL A 165 -12.86 -17.14 0.07
C VAL A 165 -12.17 -16.49 1.26
N ILE A 166 -10.93 -16.92 1.54
CA ILE A 166 -10.10 -16.35 2.61
C ILE A 166 -9.10 -15.38 1.98
N TYR A 167 -9.25 -14.11 2.32
CA TYR A 167 -8.41 -13.02 1.83
C TYR A 167 -7.33 -12.64 2.84
N LEU A 168 -6.08 -12.71 2.41
CA LEU A 168 -4.85 -12.58 3.21
C LEU A 168 -3.97 -11.45 2.64
N PRO A 169 -4.41 -10.18 2.72
CA PRO A 169 -3.66 -9.08 2.14
C PRO A 169 -2.27 -8.94 2.76
N PHE A 170 -1.31 -8.60 1.91
CA PHE A 170 0.06 -8.27 2.32
C PHE A 170 0.49 -6.87 1.87
N PHE A 171 -0.46 -6.05 1.44
CA PHE A 171 -0.26 -4.61 1.25
C PHE A 171 -1.01 -3.83 2.33
N GLY A 172 -0.39 -2.75 2.81
CA GLY A 172 -0.94 -1.88 3.84
C GLY A 172 -2.05 -0.96 3.33
N PHE A 173 -2.51 -0.09 4.22
CA PHE A 173 -3.52 0.91 3.89
C PHE A 173 -3.01 1.93 2.86
N ALA A 174 -3.85 2.27 1.90
CA ALA A 174 -3.64 3.30 0.89
C ALA A 174 -4.86 4.24 0.82
N VAL A 175 -4.61 5.55 0.87
CA VAL A 175 -5.65 6.58 0.90
C VAL A 175 -6.47 6.63 -0.38
N ASP A 176 -5.84 6.29 -1.52
CA ASP A 176 -6.45 6.23 -2.84
C ASP A 176 -7.20 4.91 -3.12
N ASP A 177 -7.21 3.97 -2.16
CA ASP A 177 -7.95 2.72 -2.23
C ASP A 177 -8.75 2.48 -0.94
N SER A 178 -10.06 2.74 -0.99
CA SER A 178 -10.97 2.47 0.14
C SER A 178 -10.96 1.01 0.58
N SER A 179 -10.72 0.05 -0.32
CA SER A 179 -10.74 -1.38 0.00
C SER A 179 -9.60 -1.75 0.95
N SER A 180 -8.46 -1.06 0.89
CA SER A 180 -7.35 -1.20 1.84
C SER A 180 -7.69 -0.82 3.29
N ALA A 181 -8.82 -0.13 3.53
CA ALA A 181 -9.36 0.16 4.86
C ALA A 181 -10.12 -1.04 5.48
N MET A 182 -10.22 -2.16 4.75
CA MET A 182 -10.82 -3.41 5.20
C MET A 182 -12.24 -3.21 5.75
N GLY A 183 -12.55 -3.81 6.90
CA GLY A 183 -13.87 -3.77 7.53
C GLY A 183 -14.40 -2.35 7.80
N MET A 184 -13.54 -1.32 7.82
CA MET A 184 -13.96 0.06 8.05
C MET A 184 -14.68 0.69 6.86
N ALA A 185 -14.48 0.17 5.65
CA ALA A 185 -14.95 0.77 4.41
C ALA A 185 -15.65 -0.24 3.48
N VAL A 186 -16.25 -1.30 4.04
CA VAL A 186 -16.89 -2.36 3.25
C VAL A 186 -17.88 -1.79 2.23
N ALA A 187 -18.69 -0.80 2.63
CA ALA A 187 -19.69 -0.19 1.76
C ALA A 187 -19.09 0.62 0.59
N GLU A 188 -17.86 1.11 0.73
CA GLU A 188 -17.11 1.89 -0.25
C GLU A 188 -16.04 1.06 -0.97
N SER A 189 -15.93 -0.23 -0.64
CA SER A 189 -14.90 -1.16 -1.14
C SER A 189 -15.43 -2.03 -2.29
N ARG A 190 -14.52 -2.78 -2.91
CA ARG A 190 -14.84 -3.82 -3.90
C ARG A 190 -15.55 -5.05 -3.31
N TYR A 191 -15.45 -5.28 -2.00
CA TYR A 191 -15.81 -6.55 -1.37
C TYR A 191 -17.28 -6.95 -1.53
N LEU A 192 -18.19 -5.97 -1.65
CA LEU A 192 -19.61 -6.25 -1.90
C LEU A 192 -19.84 -6.83 -3.30
N GLY A 193 -19.11 -6.33 -4.30
CA GLY A 193 -19.15 -6.90 -5.65
C GLY A 193 -18.50 -8.29 -5.68
N ASP A 194 -17.37 -8.45 -4.97
CA ASP A 194 -16.68 -9.74 -4.91
C ASP A 194 -17.59 -10.87 -4.38
N VAL A 195 -18.30 -10.65 -3.26
CA VAL A 195 -19.21 -11.68 -2.71
C VAL A 195 -20.48 -11.90 -3.55
N GLU A 196 -20.91 -10.90 -4.31
CA GLU A 196 -22.04 -11.04 -5.25
C GLU A 196 -21.68 -11.93 -6.44
N GLU A 197 -20.44 -11.86 -6.93
CA GLU A 197 -19.96 -12.63 -8.08
C GLU A 197 -19.72 -14.11 -7.74
N PHE A 198 -19.01 -14.43 -6.66
CA PHE A 198 -18.71 -15.83 -6.29
C PHE A 198 -19.70 -16.49 -5.31
N ASP A 199 -20.77 -15.79 -4.89
CA ASP A 199 -21.85 -16.28 -4.01
C ASP A 199 -21.35 -17.08 -2.78
N SER A 200 -20.26 -16.59 -2.17
CA SER A 200 -19.57 -17.26 -1.07
C SER A 200 -19.24 -16.27 0.04
N TRP A 201 -18.89 -16.78 1.22
CA TRP A 201 -18.38 -15.94 2.30
C TRP A 201 -17.04 -15.31 1.91
N LEU A 202 -16.79 -14.08 2.36
CA LEU A 202 -15.45 -13.48 2.33
C LEU A 202 -14.92 -13.31 3.75
N ILE A 203 -13.80 -13.97 4.04
CA ILE A 203 -13.11 -13.93 5.34
C ILE A 203 -11.79 -13.20 5.14
N ALA A 204 -11.71 -11.95 5.58
CA ALA A 204 -10.52 -11.14 5.41
C ALA A 204 -9.69 -11.10 6.70
N ALA A 205 -8.45 -11.61 6.65
CA ALA A 205 -7.52 -11.60 7.78
C ALA A 205 -6.38 -10.61 7.54
N ASN A 206 -6.57 -9.40 8.07
CA ASN A 206 -5.59 -8.33 7.97
C ASN A 206 -4.66 -8.27 9.17
N ALA A 207 -3.43 -7.82 8.95
CA ALA A 207 -2.52 -7.49 10.04
C ALA A 207 -2.91 -6.15 10.68
N VAL A 208 -2.29 -5.80 11.79
CA VAL A 208 -2.40 -4.47 12.37
C VAL A 208 -1.02 -3.97 12.80
N GLY A 209 -0.75 -2.68 12.59
CA GLY A 209 0.55 -2.10 12.91
C GLY A 209 1.46 -1.93 11.70
N ALA A 210 2.67 -1.44 11.95
CA ALA A 210 3.66 -1.16 10.90
C ALA A 210 4.58 -2.38 10.64
N TYR A 211 4.74 -2.75 9.38
CA TYR A 211 5.70 -3.77 8.90
C TYR A 211 6.61 -3.13 7.87
N GLY A 212 7.79 -2.67 8.32
CA GLY A 212 8.61 -1.75 7.54
C GLY A 212 7.88 -0.41 7.39
N ASN A 213 7.71 0.02 6.14
CA ASN A 213 7.09 1.29 5.79
C ASN A 213 5.59 1.21 5.51
N GLN A 214 5.05 0.00 5.39
CA GLN A 214 3.62 -0.22 5.21
C GLN A 214 2.93 -0.33 6.57
N VAL A 215 1.73 0.23 6.66
CA VAL A 215 0.94 0.25 7.89
C VAL A 215 -0.41 -0.39 7.65
N PHE A 216 -0.75 -1.39 8.45
CA PHE A 216 -2.00 -2.12 8.35
C PHE A 216 -2.98 -1.62 9.40
N CYS A 217 -4.23 -1.38 8.98
CA CYS A 217 -5.28 -0.82 9.81
C CYS A 217 -5.95 -1.85 10.74
N GLY A 218 -5.70 -3.15 10.54
CA GLY A 218 -6.50 -4.20 11.17
C GLY A 218 -7.86 -4.30 10.48
N SER A 219 -8.93 -4.25 11.29
CA SER A 219 -10.30 -4.40 10.81
C SER A 219 -10.52 -5.62 9.90
N SER A 220 -9.91 -6.74 10.29
CA SER A 220 -10.28 -8.07 9.76
C SER A 220 -11.78 -8.30 9.88
N PHE A 221 -12.39 -9.01 8.94
CA PHE A 221 -13.85 -9.12 8.91
C PHE A 221 -14.37 -10.43 8.30
N PHE A 222 -15.65 -10.69 8.56
CA PHE A 222 -16.46 -11.73 7.93
C PHE A 222 -17.61 -11.07 7.20
N LEU A 223 -17.69 -11.29 5.89
CA LEU A 223 -18.78 -10.81 5.02
C LEU A 223 -19.55 -12.02 4.50
N SER A 224 -20.86 -12.02 4.68
CA SER A 224 -21.73 -13.10 4.19
C SER A 224 -21.87 -13.04 2.66
N PRO A 225 -22.35 -14.13 2.02
CA PRO A 225 -22.73 -14.11 0.60
C PRO A 225 -23.79 -13.03 0.27
N SER A 226 -24.62 -12.66 1.24
CA SER A 226 -25.60 -11.57 1.09
C SER A 226 -25.02 -10.15 1.17
N GLY A 227 -23.70 -10.01 1.38
CA GLY A 227 -23.04 -8.71 1.56
C GLY A 227 -23.21 -8.11 2.96
N ASP A 228 -23.66 -8.88 3.95
CA ASP A 228 -23.77 -8.40 5.33
C ASP A 228 -22.43 -8.54 6.07
N LEU A 229 -21.94 -7.43 6.65
CA LEU A 229 -20.77 -7.44 7.53
C LEU A 229 -21.14 -8.10 8.87
N VAL A 230 -20.84 -9.39 9.01
CA VAL A 230 -21.27 -10.21 10.15
C VAL A 230 -20.42 -9.95 11.39
N LYS A 231 -19.09 -9.82 11.21
CA LYS A 231 -18.13 -9.52 12.27
C LYS A 231 -16.99 -8.65 11.75
N GLN A 232 -16.49 -7.77 12.61
CA GLN A 232 -15.34 -6.92 12.34
C GLN A 232 -14.43 -6.84 13.58
N ALA A 233 -13.13 -7.00 13.39
CA ALA A 233 -12.11 -6.80 14.40
C ALA A 233 -11.86 -5.30 14.66
N ALA A 234 -11.38 -4.98 15.85
CA ALA A 234 -11.00 -3.61 16.20
C ALA A 234 -10.01 -3.01 15.18
N SER A 235 -10.17 -1.73 14.86
CA SER A 235 -9.20 -0.98 14.07
C SER A 235 -8.00 -0.59 14.95
N PHE A 236 -6.80 -0.53 14.37
CA PHE A 236 -5.58 0.02 14.97
C PHE A 236 -5.07 -0.67 16.25
N SER A 237 -5.61 -1.85 16.59
CA SER A 237 -5.22 -2.66 17.74
C SER A 237 -5.32 -4.15 17.45
N GLU A 238 -4.56 -4.96 18.19
CA GLU A 238 -4.65 -6.42 18.11
C GLU A 238 -5.99 -6.92 18.64
N ASP A 239 -6.56 -7.91 17.97
CA ASP A 239 -7.88 -8.44 18.29
C ASP A 239 -8.05 -9.88 17.77
N MET A 240 -9.12 -10.56 18.20
CA MET A 240 -9.53 -11.84 17.62
C MET A 240 -11.04 -11.92 17.54
N VAL A 241 -11.53 -12.07 16.31
CA VAL A 241 -12.95 -12.26 16.02
C VAL A 241 -13.21 -13.72 15.65
N VAL A 242 -14.37 -14.22 16.08
CA VAL A 242 -14.79 -15.60 15.84
C VAL A 242 -16.19 -15.58 15.24
N CYS A 243 -16.37 -16.28 14.13
CA CYS A 243 -17.64 -16.38 13.41
C CYS A 243 -17.97 -17.83 13.07
N ASP A 244 -19.25 -18.16 13.10
CA ASP A 244 -19.76 -19.40 12.51
C ASP A 244 -19.98 -19.16 11.01
N VAL A 245 -19.40 -20.03 10.18
CA VAL A 245 -19.52 -20.01 8.71
C VAL A 245 -20.19 -21.30 8.27
N ASP A 246 -21.21 -21.20 7.42
CA ASP A 246 -21.98 -22.34 6.94
C ASP A 246 -22.54 -22.10 5.53
N GLN A 247 -23.13 -23.16 4.95
CA GLN A 247 -23.69 -23.17 3.59
C GLN A 247 -25.11 -22.58 3.50
N ASP A 248 -25.86 -22.55 4.61
CA ASP A 248 -27.33 -22.44 4.58
C ASP A 248 -27.88 -21.21 5.30
N THR A 249 -27.10 -20.56 6.18
CA THR A 249 -27.61 -19.51 7.06
C THR A 249 -27.23 -18.13 6.54
N ILE A 250 -28.08 -17.64 5.64
CA ILE A 250 -28.10 -16.26 5.15
C ILE A 250 -28.90 -15.35 6.13
N GLU A 251 -29.74 -15.91 7.01
CA GLU A 251 -30.86 -15.15 7.61
C GLU A 251 -30.79 -14.85 9.12
N ASN A 252 -29.81 -15.34 9.90
CA ASN A 252 -29.83 -15.17 11.37
C ASN A 252 -28.47 -14.84 11.99
N PHE A 253 -27.88 -13.71 11.62
CA PHE A 253 -26.76 -13.14 12.38
C PHE A 253 -27.24 -12.02 13.28
N ASP A 254 -26.78 -12.03 14.53
CA ASP A 254 -26.81 -10.84 15.39
C ASP A 254 -25.85 -9.82 14.76
N ARG A 255 -26.39 -9.00 13.84
CA ARG A 255 -25.64 -7.93 13.18
C ARG A 255 -25.05 -7.04 14.26
N GLU A 256 -23.73 -6.86 14.23
CA GLU A 256 -23.14 -5.79 15.02
C GLU A 256 -23.46 -4.46 14.34
N ASP A 257 -24.06 -3.55 15.10
CA ASP A 257 -24.27 -2.14 14.74
C ASP A 257 -22.90 -1.41 14.81
N THR A 258 -21.91 -1.85 14.03
CA THR A 258 -20.49 -1.44 14.24
C THR A 258 -19.87 -0.58 13.16
N ALA A 259 -20.49 -0.39 11.99
CA ALA A 259 -19.93 0.54 11.01
C ALA A 259 -20.42 1.97 11.25
N GLY A 260 -19.62 2.78 11.95
CA GLY A 260 -19.68 4.23 11.76
C GLY A 260 -19.42 4.54 10.28
N VAL A 261 -20.04 5.60 9.75
CA VAL A 261 -19.82 6.02 8.35
C VAL A 261 -18.32 6.16 8.09
N TYR A 262 -17.82 5.46 7.07
CA TYR A 262 -16.41 5.51 6.69
C TYR A 262 -15.98 6.96 6.46
N ASN A 263 -14.91 7.36 7.12
CA ASN A 263 -14.30 8.66 6.95
C ASN A 263 -12.82 8.43 6.64
N SER A 264 -12.44 8.66 5.38
CA SER A 264 -11.07 8.45 4.91
C SER A 264 -10.06 9.22 5.76
N ALA A 265 -10.23 10.53 5.95
CA ALA A 265 -9.29 11.34 6.75
C ALA A 265 -9.17 10.86 8.21
N LEU A 266 -10.25 10.44 8.87
CA LEU A 266 -10.17 9.87 10.22
C LEU A 266 -9.42 8.54 10.25
N THR A 267 -9.69 7.68 9.26
CA THR A 267 -9.02 6.38 9.11
C THR A 267 -7.53 6.59 8.88
N THR A 268 -7.18 7.43 7.92
CA THR A 268 -5.80 7.81 7.60
C THR A 268 -5.08 8.38 8.82
N TRP A 269 -5.71 9.21 9.65
CA TRP A 269 -5.11 9.68 10.90
C TRP A 269 -4.77 8.52 11.85
N GLY A 270 -5.69 7.56 12.00
CA GLY A 270 -5.48 6.37 12.84
C GLY A 270 -4.34 5.48 12.32
N VAL A 271 -4.27 5.27 11.00
CA VAL A 271 -3.18 4.52 10.35
C VAL A 271 -1.85 5.25 10.53
N LEU A 272 -1.77 6.55 10.22
CA LEU A 272 -0.56 7.34 10.41
C LEU A 272 -0.07 7.34 11.87
N ALA A 273 -0.99 7.45 12.84
CA ALA A 273 -0.64 7.42 14.25
C ALA A 273 -0.10 6.04 14.66
N THR A 274 -0.70 4.98 14.13
CA THR A 274 -0.22 3.59 14.30
C THR A 274 1.17 3.43 13.71
N GLY A 275 1.41 3.93 12.50
CA GLY A 275 2.70 3.89 11.82
C GLY A 275 3.79 4.61 12.61
N VAL A 276 3.54 5.85 13.04
CA VAL A 276 4.49 6.63 13.86
C VAL A 276 4.80 5.93 15.18
N ARG A 277 3.77 5.41 15.87
CA ARG A 277 3.94 4.69 17.14
C ARG A 277 4.82 3.46 16.96
N ASP A 278 4.45 2.60 16.02
CA ASP A 278 5.08 1.30 15.82
C ASP A 278 6.49 1.45 15.28
N TYR A 279 6.71 2.34 14.30
CA TYR A 279 8.05 2.62 13.78
C TYR A 279 8.98 3.09 14.89
N THR A 280 8.52 4.02 15.74
CA THR A 280 9.29 4.53 16.88
C THR A 280 9.62 3.42 17.87
N VAL A 281 8.62 2.63 18.29
CA VAL A 281 8.78 1.61 19.35
C VAL A 281 9.56 0.39 18.84
N LYS A 282 9.23 -0.15 17.66
CA LYS A 282 9.88 -1.34 17.10
C LYS A 282 11.33 -1.08 16.71
N SER A 283 11.67 0.16 16.35
CA SER A 283 13.05 0.58 16.07
C SER A 283 13.84 0.93 17.33
N GLY A 284 13.22 0.94 18.52
CA GLY A 284 13.91 1.15 19.80
C GLY A 284 14.18 2.61 20.18
N PHE A 285 13.44 3.56 19.62
CA PHE A 285 13.57 4.98 19.97
C PHE A 285 12.76 5.34 21.23
N ASP A 286 13.34 6.19 22.08
CA ASP A 286 12.73 6.58 23.36
C ASP A 286 11.60 7.61 23.17
N GLY A 287 11.59 8.31 22.04
CA GLY A 287 10.61 9.32 21.68
C GLY A 287 10.87 9.88 20.29
N VAL A 288 10.23 11.00 19.97
CA VAL A 288 10.39 11.68 18.69
C VAL A 288 10.84 13.12 18.85
N PHE A 289 11.62 13.58 17.89
CA PHE A 289 12.05 14.96 17.74
C PHE A 289 11.45 15.57 16.46
N ILE A 290 10.99 16.82 16.53
CA ILE A 290 10.38 17.53 15.41
C ILE A 290 10.91 18.97 15.37
N ALA A 291 11.40 19.41 14.21
CA ALA A 291 11.70 20.80 13.95
C ALA A 291 10.43 21.51 13.43
N VAL A 292 9.93 22.49 14.19
CA VAL A 292 8.60 23.09 13.98
C VAL A 292 8.75 24.51 13.46
N ASP A 293 8.44 24.72 12.19
CA ASP A 293 8.45 26.03 11.53
C ASP A 293 7.12 26.80 11.63
N GLY A 294 6.06 26.15 12.13
CA GLY A 294 4.71 26.70 12.23
C GLY A 294 3.88 26.62 10.95
N SER A 295 4.37 25.90 9.93
CA SER A 295 3.56 25.48 8.78
C SER A 295 2.47 24.49 9.20
N LEU A 296 1.43 24.33 8.36
CA LEU A 296 0.38 23.34 8.61
C LEU A 296 0.97 21.94 8.83
N ASN A 297 1.89 21.53 7.97
CA ASN A 297 2.60 20.28 8.02
C ASN A 297 3.27 20.03 9.38
N SER A 298 4.12 20.96 9.83
CA SER A 298 4.83 20.76 11.10
C SER A 298 3.88 20.72 12.29
N LEU A 299 2.79 21.48 12.25
CA LEU A 299 1.74 21.43 13.28
C LEU A 299 0.98 20.09 13.27
N VAL A 300 0.65 19.57 12.08
CA VAL A 300 0.01 18.25 11.91
C VAL A 300 0.93 17.14 12.40
N THR A 301 2.22 17.16 12.03
CA THR A 301 3.21 16.17 12.49
C THR A 301 3.32 16.14 14.02
N VAL A 302 3.32 17.31 14.69
CA VAL A 302 3.35 17.39 16.16
C VAL A 302 2.07 16.83 16.78
N ALA A 303 0.89 17.17 16.23
CA ALA A 303 -0.38 16.64 16.71
C ALA A 303 -0.47 15.12 16.53
N LEU A 304 -0.06 14.61 15.36
CA LEU A 304 0.01 13.19 15.04
C LEU A 304 0.93 12.44 16.00
N ALA A 305 2.15 12.96 16.22
CA ALA A 305 3.10 12.39 17.16
C ALA A 305 2.57 12.35 18.60
N SER A 306 1.87 13.42 19.02
CA SER A 306 1.27 13.49 20.36
C SER A 306 0.18 12.45 20.55
N ASP A 307 -0.63 12.18 19.52
CA ASP A 307 -1.67 11.15 19.58
C ASP A 307 -1.06 9.73 19.52
N ALA A 308 0.00 9.54 18.72
CA ALA A 308 0.67 8.26 18.55
C ALA A 308 1.44 7.78 19.79
N LEU A 309 2.18 8.71 20.44
CA LEU A 309 3.16 8.37 21.48
C LEU A 309 2.85 8.98 22.85
N GLY A 310 1.90 9.91 22.91
CA GLY A 310 1.67 10.77 24.07
C GLY A 310 2.66 11.94 24.14
N PRO A 311 2.24 13.10 24.69
CA PRO A 311 3.00 14.35 24.60
C PRO A 311 4.36 14.31 25.34
N MET A 312 4.54 13.41 26.31
CA MET A 312 5.78 13.26 27.06
C MET A 312 6.93 12.65 26.26
N ARG A 313 6.62 11.97 25.14
CA ARG A 313 7.63 11.41 24.22
C ARG A 313 7.83 12.28 22.98
N VAL A 314 7.21 13.47 22.92
CA VAL A 314 7.30 14.39 21.78
C VAL A 314 8.15 15.60 22.17
N HIS A 315 9.25 15.79 21.45
CA HIS A 315 10.21 16.87 21.66
C HIS A 315 10.21 17.78 20.44
N VAL A 316 9.92 19.07 20.65
CA VAL A 316 9.80 20.04 19.56
C VAL A 316 10.84 21.13 19.68
N LEU A 317 11.49 21.44 18.55
CA LEU A 317 12.34 22.61 18.40
C LEU A 317 11.63 23.65 17.55
N LEU A 318 11.26 24.78 18.15
CA LEU A 318 10.60 25.85 17.40
C LEU A 318 11.64 26.62 16.57
N LEU A 319 11.49 26.58 15.25
CA LEU A 319 12.40 27.26 14.33
C LEU A 319 12.07 28.76 14.25
N PRO A 320 13.08 29.64 14.11
CA PRO A 320 12.84 31.05 13.83
C PRO A 320 12.06 31.21 12.52
N ASN A 321 10.93 31.91 12.56
CA ASN A 321 10.13 32.20 11.36
C ASN A 321 9.88 33.72 11.25
N LYS A 322 10.00 34.27 10.03
CA LYS A 322 9.68 35.67 9.75
C LYS A 322 8.17 35.95 9.87
N ASN A 323 7.35 34.94 9.66
CA ASN A 323 5.90 35.03 9.79
C ASN A 323 5.50 34.89 11.26
N SER A 324 5.16 36.02 11.89
CA SER A 324 4.70 36.07 13.28
C SER A 324 3.50 35.18 13.59
N ARG A 325 2.62 34.91 12.61
CA ARG A 325 1.48 34.00 12.78
C ARG A 325 1.95 32.55 12.90
N ALA A 326 2.89 32.13 12.06
CA ALA A 326 3.46 30.78 12.10
C ALA A 326 4.17 30.53 13.45
N THR A 327 4.98 31.49 13.91
CA THR A 327 5.61 31.42 15.24
C THR A 327 4.57 31.29 16.36
N SER A 328 3.52 32.11 16.33
CA SER A 328 2.45 32.07 17.34
C SER A 328 1.70 30.74 17.32
N ALA A 329 1.40 30.20 16.13
CA ALA A 329 0.71 28.92 15.98
C ALA A 329 1.54 27.75 16.55
N ALA A 330 2.85 27.73 16.29
CA ALA A 330 3.75 26.72 16.83
C ALA A 330 3.84 26.78 18.36
N GLU A 331 3.95 27.98 18.95
CA GLU A 331 3.94 28.16 20.40
C GLU A 331 2.63 27.73 21.05
N LEU A 332 1.49 28.10 20.44
CA LEU A 332 0.16 27.74 20.91
C LEU A 332 -0.07 26.23 20.86
N LEU A 333 0.29 25.58 19.75
CA LEU A 333 0.16 24.12 19.62
C LEU A 333 1.00 23.42 20.69
N ALA A 334 2.25 23.81 20.85
CA ALA A 334 3.15 23.20 21.83
C ALA A 334 2.60 23.33 23.26
N ALA A 335 2.01 24.49 23.59
CA ALA A 335 1.37 24.72 24.88
C ALA A 335 0.07 23.91 25.07
N ARG A 336 -0.78 23.84 24.05
CA ARG A 336 -2.07 23.11 24.09
C ARG A 336 -1.86 21.62 24.28
N LEU A 337 -0.93 21.03 23.51
CA LEU A 337 -0.62 19.60 23.58
C LEU A 337 0.33 19.24 24.73
N ARG A 338 1.00 20.24 25.34
CA ARG A 338 1.95 20.06 26.45
C ARG A 338 3.14 19.17 26.07
N VAL A 339 3.61 19.31 24.84
CA VAL A 339 4.82 18.62 24.34
C VAL A 339 6.08 19.29 24.90
N ASN A 340 7.20 18.55 24.89
CA ASN A 340 8.46 19.04 25.43
C ASN A 340 9.13 20.01 24.45
N LYS A 341 9.36 21.26 24.86
CA LYS A 341 10.12 22.21 24.04
C LYS A 341 11.62 22.06 24.28
N VAL A 342 12.37 21.85 23.21
CA VAL A 342 13.83 21.84 23.22
C VAL A 342 14.33 23.28 23.23
N ALA A 343 15.18 23.60 24.20
CA ALA A 343 15.82 24.91 24.29
C ALA A 343 17.08 24.93 23.43
N VAL A 344 17.22 25.95 22.59
CA VAL A 344 18.45 26.23 21.86
C VAL A 344 19.30 27.18 22.67
N ASP A 345 20.61 26.93 22.73
CA ASP A 345 21.55 27.89 23.30
C ASP A 345 21.57 29.16 22.45
N SER A 346 20.85 30.17 22.92
CA SER A 346 20.80 31.48 22.27
C SER A 346 22.18 32.11 22.07
N THR A 347 23.21 31.75 22.83
CA THR A 347 24.56 32.29 22.62
C THR A 347 25.21 31.75 21.34
N VAL A 348 24.84 30.54 20.91
CA VAL A 348 25.32 29.90 19.67
C VAL A 348 24.45 30.29 18.47
N PHE A 349 23.13 30.42 18.67
CA PHE A 349 22.16 30.60 17.59
C PHE A 349 21.54 32.00 17.49
N SER A 350 21.84 32.93 18.40
CA SER A 350 21.33 34.33 18.32
C SER A 350 21.74 35.07 17.05
N THR A 351 22.81 34.63 16.40
CA THR A 351 23.29 35.20 15.13
C THR A 351 22.85 34.40 13.90
N LEU A 352 22.19 33.25 14.08
CA LEU A 352 21.82 32.34 13.00
C LEU A 352 20.33 32.49 12.68
N THR A 353 20.04 33.14 11.57
CA THR A 353 18.69 33.18 10.96
C THR A 353 18.45 32.02 10.01
N ASP A 354 19.47 31.18 9.77
CA ASP A 354 19.41 30.04 8.86
C ASP A 354 18.78 28.84 9.58
N THR A 355 17.56 28.50 9.17
CA THR A 355 16.80 27.37 9.72
C THR A 355 17.52 26.05 9.54
N LYS A 356 18.37 25.89 8.52
CA LYS A 356 19.13 24.66 8.27
C LYS A 356 20.13 24.37 9.38
N LEU A 357 20.84 25.41 9.83
CA LEU A 357 21.80 25.28 10.92
C LEU A 357 21.11 24.97 12.25
N VAL A 358 19.92 25.55 12.48
CA VAL A 358 19.10 25.26 13.66
C VAL A 358 18.57 23.82 13.62
N SER A 359 18.11 23.33 12.47
CA SER A 359 17.68 21.94 12.31
C SER A 359 18.83 20.96 12.52
N ALA A 360 20.03 21.23 11.99
CA ALA A 360 21.20 20.39 12.22
C ALA A 360 21.57 20.24 13.71
N TYR A 361 21.41 21.31 14.48
CA TYR A 361 21.54 21.24 15.94
C TYR A 361 20.46 20.36 16.57
N GLY A 362 19.21 20.53 16.12
CA GLY A 362 18.10 19.69 16.53
C GLY A 362 18.33 18.20 16.27
N TYR A 363 18.86 17.85 15.10
CA TYR A 363 19.19 16.47 14.75
C TYR A 363 20.29 15.89 15.65
N THR A 364 21.29 16.70 16.01
CA THR A 364 22.31 16.29 16.98
C THR A 364 21.72 16.06 18.37
N TYR A 365 20.77 16.90 18.79
CA TYR A 365 20.04 16.71 20.04
C TYR A 365 19.20 15.43 20.00
N ALA A 366 18.50 15.16 18.89
CA ALA A 366 17.69 13.95 18.73
C ALA A 366 18.55 12.68 18.87
N ASP A 367 19.72 12.65 18.21
CA ASP A 367 20.67 11.54 18.27
C ASP A 367 21.19 11.29 19.70
N GLN A 368 21.62 12.35 20.41
CA GLN A 368 22.10 12.26 21.80
C GLN A 368 21.07 11.69 22.78
N HIS A 369 19.78 11.86 22.47
CA HIS A 369 18.67 11.43 23.30
C HIS A 369 17.95 10.18 22.76
N ASN A 370 18.47 9.53 21.71
CA ASN A 370 17.85 8.37 21.06
C ASN A 370 16.39 8.64 20.63
N TYR A 371 16.16 9.80 20.01
CA TYR A 371 14.86 10.18 19.45
C TYR A 371 14.83 10.02 17.93
N LEU A 372 13.73 9.46 17.43
CA LEU A 372 13.44 9.43 16.00
C LEU A 372 13.08 10.84 15.52
N THR A 373 13.73 11.32 14.46
CA THR A 373 13.35 12.59 13.86
C THR A 373 12.12 12.39 12.97
N LEU A 374 11.04 13.12 13.22
CA LEU A 374 9.93 13.17 12.27
C LEU A 374 10.08 14.39 11.37
N GLU A 375 10.24 14.13 10.09
CA GLU A 375 10.31 15.16 9.06
C GLU A 375 8.89 15.54 8.60
N THR A 376 8.71 16.78 8.16
CA THR A 376 7.37 17.37 8.04
C THR A 376 6.88 17.51 6.59
N ALA A 377 7.73 17.36 5.58
CA ALA A 377 7.27 17.53 4.21
C ALA A 377 6.29 16.42 3.80
N ASP A 378 5.26 16.82 3.07
CA ASP A 378 4.31 15.91 2.46
C ASP A 378 4.73 15.53 1.03
N LYS A 379 3.96 14.65 0.38
CA LYS A 379 4.22 14.16 -0.97
C LYS A 379 4.29 15.29 -1.99
N THR A 380 3.40 16.28 -1.89
CA THR A 380 3.36 17.44 -2.79
C THR A 380 4.62 18.29 -2.64
N ILE A 381 5.05 18.60 -1.42
CA ILE A 381 6.27 19.35 -1.15
C ILE A 381 7.50 18.58 -1.65
N LEU A 382 7.58 17.28 -1.36
CA LEU A 382 8.67 16.43 -1.82
C LEU A 382 8.74 16.34 -3.35
N ALA A 383 7.59 16.28 -4.02
CA ALA A 383 7.51 16.31 -5.48
C ALA A 383 8.01 17.64 -6.04
N LEU A 384 7.49 18.76 -5.54
CA LEU A 384 7.72 20.08 -6.14
C LEU A 384 9.02 20.77 -5.69
N LYS A 385 9.54 20.46 -4.50
CA LYS A 385 10.67 21.17 -3.89
C LYS A 385 11.79 20.25 -3.41
N GLY A 386 11.54 18.94 -3.33
CA GLY A 386 12.51 17.96 -2.83
C GLY A 386 12.75 18.09 -1.32
N THR A 387 13.92 17.63 -0.87
CA THR A 387 14.40 17.83 0.51
C THR A 387 15.70 18.62 0.49
N GLU A 388 16.01 19.29 1.60
CA GLU A 388 17.28 19.99 1.74
C GLU A 388 18.24 19.20 2.62
N ILE A 389 18.04 19.27 3.93
CA ILE A 389 18.77 18.50 4.94
C ILE A 389 17.78 17.60 5.67
N SER A 390 18.23 16.42 6.10
CA SER A 390 17.46 15.50 6.93
C SER A 390 18.37 14.87 7.98
N SER A 391 17.76 14.36 9.05
CA SER A 391 18.47 13.52 10.03
C SER A 391 18.86 12.16 9.43
N ALA A 392 19.94 11.55 9.91
CA ALA A 392 20.29 10.18 9.55
C ALA A 392 19.24 9.15 10.00
N HIS A 393 18.52 9.45 11.08
CA HIS A 393 17.42 8.66 11.61
C HIS A 393 16.13 9.48 11.53
N SER A 394 15.59 9.58 10.31
CA SER A 394 14.34 10.27 10.04
C SER A 394 13.24 9.35 9.52
N LEU A 395 12.02 9.60 9.97
CA LEU A 395 10.79 9.10 9.38
C LEU A 395 10.00 10.29 8.79
N TRP A 396 9.46 10.12 7.60
CA TRP A 396 8.62 11.08 6.89
C TRP A 396 7.16 10.60 6.95
N PRO A 397 6.43 10.79 8.07
CA PRO A 397 5.09 10.23 8.23
C PRO A 397 4.10 10.77 7.19
N LEU A 398 4.27 12.01 6.74
CA LEU A 398 3.40 12.63 5.74
C LEU A 398 3.95 12.50 4.32
N GLY A 399 5.13 11.89 4.14
CA GLY A 399 5.87 11.94 2.87
C GLY A 399 5.17 11.28 1.69
N ASP A 400 4.13 10.49 1.95
CA ASP A 400 3.28 9.87 0.93
C ASP A 400 1.81 10.35 0.98
N MET A 401 1.55 11.47 1.63
CA MET A 401 0.25 12.13 1.69
C MET A 401 0.24 13.38 0.80
N TYR A 402 -0.84 13.63 0.04
CA TYR A 402 -0.96 14.88 -0.71
C TYR A 402 -1.31 16.06 0.21
N HIS A 403 -0.93 17.28 -0.18
CA HIS A 403 -1.12 18.45 0.67
C HIS A 403 -2.60 18.76 0.93
N ALA A 404 -3.49 18.49 -0.03
CA ALA A 404 -4.94 18.55 0.17
C ALA A 404 -5.39 17.64 1.31
N ASP A 405 -4.86 16.42 1.39
CA ASP A 405 -5.19 15.47 2.46
C ASP A 405 -4.72 15.99 3.82
N ILE A 406 -3.56 16.64 3.89
CA ILE A 406 -3.04 17.24 5.15
C ILE A 406 -4.01 18.27 5.72
N VAL A 407 -4.67 19.04 4.85
CA VAL A 407 -5.70 20.02 5.26
C VAL A 407 -6.90 19.30 5.88
N ASP A 408 -7.37 18.24 5.25
CA ASP A 408 -8.52 17.48 5.72
C ASP A 408 -8.21 16.70 7.01
N LEU A 409 -7.01 16.12 7.11
CA LEU A 409 -6.49 15.53 8.35
C LEU A 409 -6.50 16.54 9.50
N ALA A 410 -6.01 17.76 9.26
CA ALA A 410 -5.98 18.79 10.29
C ALA A 410 -7.39 19.24 10.72
N ARG A 411 -8.33 19.36 9.76
CA ARG A 411 -9.74 19.68 10.03
C ARG A 411 -10.40 18.59 10.87
N VAL A 412 -10.29 17.33 10.46
CA VAL A 412 -10.84 16.18 11.19
C VAL A 412 -10.22 16.07 12.57
N ARG A 413 -8.90 16.19 12.69
CA ARG A 413 -8.23 16.13 13.99
C ARG A 413 -8.70 17.22 14.96
N ASN A 414 -8.97 18.42 14.46
CA ASN A 414 -9.46 19.52 15.28
C ASN A 414 -10.91 19.30 15.79
N THR A 415 -11.68 18.37 15.21
CA THR A 415 -13.02 18.02 15.73
C THR A 415 -12.96 17.33 17.10
N PHE A 416 -11.90 16.58 17.38
CA PHE A 416 -11.68 15.94 18.69
C PHE A 416 -11.17 16.93 19.73
N SER A 417 -10.18 17.74 19.34
CA SER A 417 -9.61 18.79 20.16
C SER A 417 -8.97 19.84 19.26
N PRO A 418 -9.36 21.13 19.34
CA PRO A 418 -8.89 22.21 18.47
C PRO A 418 -7.46 22.64 18.85
N ALA A 419 -6.50 21.76 18.60
CA ALA A 419 -5.10 21.96 18.93
C ALA A 419 -4.41 22.84 17.88
N ILE A 420 -4.67 22.57 16.59
CA ILE A 420 -4.09 23.27 15.46
C ILE A 420 -4.85 24.58 15.24
N ASP A 421 -4.14 25.70 15.08
CA ASP A 421 -4.77 27.01 14.95
C ASP A 421 -5.54 27.16 13.62
N HIS A 422 -6.81 27.58 13.69
CA HIS A 422 -7.66 27.82 12.52
C HIS A 422 -7.07 28.84 11.55
N ALA A 423 -6.31 29.84 12.03
CA ALA A 423 -5.70 30.84 11.17
C ALA A 423 -4.66 30.24 10.19
N VAL A 424 -4.06 29.09 10.55
CA VAL A 424 -3.13 28.36 9.67
C VAL A 424 -3.92 27.60 8.59
N LEU A 425 -5.07 27.02 8.94
CA LEU A 425 -5.97 26.35 8.00
C LEU A 425 -6.59 27.31 6.97
N GLU A 426 -6.60 28.62 7.23
CA GLU A 426 -7.08 29.62 6.27
C GLU A 426 -5.98 30.15 5.33
N ASN A 427 -4.70 29.85 5.61
CA ASN A 427 -3.53 30.37 4.86
C ASN A 427 -2.62 29.25 4.33
N ILE A 428 -3.22 28.20 3.77
CA ILE A 428 -2.55 26.94 3.41
C ILE A 428 -1.53 27.10 2.26
N SER A 429 -1.75 28.02 1.30
CA SER A 429 -1.10 27.90 -0.02
C SER A 429 0.21 28.63 -0.25
N GLU A 430 0.55 29.67 0.52
CA GLU A 430 1.60 30.61 0.11
C GLU A 430 2.98 29.98 0.00
N VAL A 431 3.17 28.75 0.49
CA VAL A 431 4.46 28.06 0.44
C VAL A 431 4.49 26.90 -0.56
N VAL A 432 3.37 26.29 -0.96
CA VAL A 432 3.43 25.04 -1.74
C VAL A 432 3.43 25.30 -3.25
N THR A 433 2.65 26.27 -3.73
CA THR A 433 2.37 26.47 -5.16
C THR A 433 3.10 27.68 -5.77
N ASP A 434 4.27 28.04 -5.24
CA ASP A 434 5.09 29.16 -5.76
C ASP A 434 5.40 28.95 -7.25
N GLY A 435 5.07 29.93 -8.11
CA GLY A 435 5.28 29.84 -9.56
C GLY A 435 4.19 29.07 -10.32
N LEU A 436 3.12 28.65 -9.64
CA LEU A 436 1.94 27.99 -10.23
C LEU A 436 0.67 28.84 -10.06
N GLU A 437 0.80 30.15 -10.01
CA GLU A 437 -0.32 31.07 -9.72
C GLU A 437 -1.44 30.99 -10.77
N ASN A 438 -1.12 30.60 -12.01
CA ASN A 438 -2.08 30.43 -13.11
C ASN A 438 -2.84 29.09 -13.06
N ALA A 439 -2.42 28.15 -12.20
CA ALA A 439 -3.05 26.84 -12.05
C ALA A 439 -4.50 26.92 -11.54
N ALA A 440 -4.84 27.92 -10.73
CA ALA A 440 -6.20 28.23 -10.32
C ALA A 440 -6.28 29.59 -9.63
N SER A 441 -7.51 30.11 -9.47
CA SER A 441 -7.74 31.44 -8.90
C SER A 441 -7.47 31.46 -7.40
N THR A 442 -7.95 30.44 -6.68
CA THR A 442 -7.74 30.35 -5.24
C THR A 442 -6.57 29.46 -4.88
N SER A 443 -6.01 29.76 -3.72
CA SER A 443 -5.00 28.99 -3.00
C SER A 443 -5.29 27.50 -2.87
N GLN A 444 -6.53 27.16 -2.49
CA GLN A 444 -6.95 25.78 -2.28
C GLN A 444 -7.10 25.04 -3.61
N GLU A 445 -7.78 25.64 -4.59
CA GLU A 445 -7.94 25.05 -5.94
C GLU A 445 -6.58 24.81 -6.61
N ARG A 446 -5.55 25.63 -6.32
CA ARG A 446 -4.20 25.41 -6.85
C ARG A 446 -3.56 24.15 -6.28
N ILE A 447 -3.72 23.90 -4.97
CA ILE A 447 -3.23 22.69 -4.32
C ILE A 447 -3.95 21.48 -4.90
N GLU A 448 -5.29 21.51 -4.94
CA GLU A 448 -6.11 20.43 -5.48
C GLU A 448 -5.74 20.13 -6.95
N PHE A 449 -5.49 21.15 -7.76
CA PHE A 449 -5.03 20.97 -9.14
C PHE A 449 -3.66 20.29 -9.21
N VAL A 450 -2.70 20.71 -8.39
CA VAL A 450 -1.35 20.14 -8.38
C VAL A 450 -1.38 18.68 -7.93
N ASP A 451 -2.07 18.41 -6.84
CA ASP A 451 -2.22 17.07 -6.29
C ASP A 451 -2.90 16.17 -7.33
N TYR A 452 -3.97 16.63 -8.00
CA TYR A 452 -4.60 15.89 -9.09
C TYR A 452 -3.64 15.52 -10.24
N VAL A 453 -2.78 16.46 -10.66
CA VAL A 453 -1.79 16.21 -11.72
C VAL A 453 -0.79 15.16 -11.27
N LEU A 454 -0.31 15.25 -10.02
CA LEU A 454 0.61 14.28 -9.44
C LEU A 454 -0.06 12.90 -9.32
N THR A 455 -1.27 12.84 -8.77
CA THR A 455 -2.06 11.60 -8.62
C THR A 455 -2.30 10.91 -9.96
N SER A 456 -2.68 11.71 -10.96
CA SER A 456 -2.88 11.21 -12.33
C SER A 456 -1.63 10.59 -12.92
N TYR A 457 -0.47 11.20 -12.67
CA TYR A 457 0.80 10.77 -13.25
C TYR A 457 1.42 9.59 -12.50
N LEU A 458 1.37 9.60 -11.17
CA LEU A 458 2.03 8.64 -10.31
C LEU A 458 1.16 7.40 -10.10
N GLU A 459 0.02 7.53 -9.44
CA GLU A 459 -0.87 6.43 -9.05
C GLU A 459 -1.64 5.88 -10.26
N TRP A 460 -2.27 6.75 -11.06
CA TRP A 460 -3.09 6.31 -12.20
C TRP A 460 -2.28 6.04 -13.48
N ASN A 461 -0.96 6.23 -13.45
CA ASN A 461 -0.04 5.99 -14.57
C ASN A 461 -0.46 6.67 -15.90
N LYS A 462 -1.15 7.83 -15.85
CA LYS A 462 -1.54 8.57 -17.05
C LYS A 462 -0.33 9.25 -17.69
N SER A 463 -0.28 9.23 -19.03
CA SER A 463 0.73 10.01 -19.77
C SER A 463 0.49 11.52 -19.63
N ILE A 464 1.54 12.34 -19.79
CA ILE A 464 1.41 13.81 -19.75
C ILE A 464 0.40 14.29 -20.81
N SER A 465 0.34 13.62 -21.97
CA SER A 465 -0.59 13.97 -23.05
C SER A 465 -2.05 13.74 -22.64
N ALA A 466 -2.33 12.63 -21.95
CA ALA A 466 -3.68 12.32 -21.47
C ALA A 466 -4.14 13.30 -20.39
N ILE A 467 -3.25 13.65 -19.45
CA ILE A 467 -3.54 14.65 -18.40
C ILE A 467 -3.87 16.01 -19.03
N VAL A 468 -3.11 16.42 -20.05
CA VAL A 468 -3.35 17.69 -20.75
C VAL A 468 -4.64 17.68 -21.58
N GLU A 469 -4.96 16.57 -22.24
CA GLU A 469 -6.23 16.41 -22.98
C GLU A 469 -7.44 16.56 -22.05
N GLU A 470 -7.34 16.04 -20.84
CA GLU A 470 -8.40 16.10 -19.82
C GLU A 470 -8.52 17.49 -19.18
N MET A 471 -7.40 18.10 -18.81
CA MET A 471 -7.38 19.31 -17.97
C MET A 471 -7.29 20.63 -18.77
N GLY A 472 -6.82 20.58 -20.02
CA GLY A 472 -6.64 21.76 -20.90
C GLY A 472 -5.54 22.74 -20.49
N LYS A 473 -4.80 22.49 -19.40
CA LYS A 473 -3.76 23.38 -18.83
C LYS A 473 -2.34 22.92 -19.16
N VAL A 474 -1.95 23.15 -20.42
CA VAL A 474 -0.70 22.64 -21.01
C VAL A 474 0.54 23.06 -20.23
N ASP A 475 0.65 24.35 -19.90
CA ASP A 475 1.88 24.92 -19.34
C ASP A 475 2.03 24.57 -17.85
N GLU A 476 0.92 24.56 -17.10
CA GLU A 476 0.89 24.21 -15.69
C GLU A 476 1.19 22.72 -15.46
N VAL A 477 0.57 21.82 -16.24
CA VAL A 477 0.88 20.37 -16.17
C VAL A 477 2.37 20.13 -16.46
N LYS A 478 2.92 20.78 -17.49
CA LYS A 478 4.36 20.70 -17.79
C LYS A 478 5.22 21.20 -16.65
N ALA A 479 4.85 22.33 -16.04
CA ALA A 479 5.60 22.92 -14.94
C ALA A 479 5.66 21.95 -13.74
N ILE A 480 4.51 21.38 -13.35
CA ILE A 480 4.41 20.43 -12.23
C ILE A 480 5.29 19.18 -12.47
N ILE A 481 5.17 18.54 -13.64
CA ILE A 481 5.97 17.35 -13.95
C ILE A 481 7.46 17.68 -14.06
N SER A 482 7.79 18.86 -14.59
CA SER A 482 9.18 19.33 -14.65
C SER A 482 9.76 19.53 -13.24
N MET A 483 9.00 20.08 -12.31
CA MET A 483 9.39 20.22 -10.90
C MET A 483 9.58 18.84 -10.24
N LEU A 484 8.63 17.92 -10.45
CA LEU A 484 8.74 16.53 -9.98
C LEU A 484 10.07 15.89 -10.40
N HIS A 485 10.45 16.01 -11.67
CA HIS A 485 11.71 15.44 -12.17
C HIS A 485 12.94 16.21 -11.69
N ALA A 486 12.89 17.54 -11.64
CA ALA A 486 14.02 18.39 -11.23
C ALA A 486 14.49 18.11 -9.80
N HIS A 487 13.56 17.77 -8.90
CA HIS A 487 13.83 17.52 -7.48
C HIS A 487 14.07 16.05 -7.13
N GLN A 488 14.20 15.17 -8.12
CA GLN A 488 14.41 13.75 -7.87
C GLN A 488 15.73 13.48 -7.11
N LYS A 489 16.80 14.20 -7.44
CA LYS A 489 18.08 14.08 -6.73
C LYS A 489 17.93 14.45 -5.25
N ASP A 490 17.09 15.43 -4.95
CA ASP A 490 16.90 15.99 -3.62
C ASP A 490 16.05 15.03 -2.76
N ARG A 491 15.15 14.25 -3.37
CA ARG A 491 14.37 13.21 -2.70
C ARG A 491 15.19 12.00 -2.25
N ARG A 492 16.46 11.86 -2.65
CA ARG A 492 17.32 10.74 -2.20
C ARG A 492 17.71 10.81 -0.73
N ASN A 493 17.60 11.99 -0.10
CA ASN A 493 17.79 12.14 1.35
C ASN A 493 16.53 11.76 2.14
N THR A 494 15.42 11.45 1.47
CA THR A 494 14.23 10.87 2.08
C THR A 494 14.50 9.39 2.32
N THR A 495 14.72 9.02 3.58
CA THR A 495 15.08 7.65 3.97
C THR A 495 13.83 6.78 4.08
N GLU A 496 13.00 7.06 5.08
CA GLU A 496 11.91 6.18 5.49
C GLU A 496 10.61 6.98 5.43
N VAL A 497 9.68 6.53 4.61
CA VAL A 497 8.38 7.18 4.38
C VAL A 497 7.32 6.17 4.77
N LEU A 498 6.31 6.58 5.53
CA LEU A 498 5.15 5.72 5.69
C LEU A 498 4.37 5.71 4.37
N GLU A 499 4.24 4.54 3.75
CA GLU A 499 3.51 4.37 2.50
C GLU A 499 2.01 4.46 2.78
N MET A 500 1.34 5.36 2.06
CA MET A 500 -0.07 5.70 2.26
C MET A 500 -0.81 5.83 0.93
N SER A 501 -0.19 5.42 -0.18
CA SER A 501 -0.78 5.43 -1.51
C SER A 501 -0.37 4.19 -2.30
N SER A 502 -1.13 3.88 -3.36
CA SER A 502 -0.78 2.79 -4.28
C SER A 502 0.59 2.97 -4.95
N LYS A 503 1.14 4.19 -5.00
CA LYS A 503 2.47 4.45 -5.54
C LYS A 503 3.18 5.63 -4.88
N SER A 504 4.14 5.31 -4.00
CA SER A 504 4.96 6.31 -3.35
C SER A 504 5.97 7.00 -4.29
N LEU A 505 6.43 8.19 -3.92
CA LEU A 505 7.52 8.87 -4.63
C LEU A 505 8.83 8.09 -4.59
N MET A 506 9.02 7.22 -3.58
CA MET A 506 10.19 6.37 -3.46
C MET A 506 10.14 5.21 -4.46
N ASN A 507 8.93 4.75 -4.79
CA ASN A 507 8.70 3.68 -5.77
C ASN A 507 8.62 4.23 -7.21
N ALA A 508 8.27 5.50 -7.39
CA ALA A 508 8.18 6.18 -8.69
C ALA A 508 9.50 6.84 -9.15
N GLN A 509 10.62 6.11 -9.12
CA GLN A 509 11.93 6.64 -9.51
C GLN A 509 12.27 6.39 -10.98
N ILE A 510 12.84 7.40 -11.64
CA ILE A 510 13.51 7.25 -12.94
C ILE A 510 15.04 7.15 -12.76
N PRO A 511 15.81 6.67 -13.74
CA PRO A 511 17.27 6.64 -13.61
C PRO A 511 17.86 8.05 -13.39
N HIS A 512 18.79 8.21 -12.43
CA HIS A 512 19.29 9.52 -11.98
C HIS A 512 19.93 10.37 -13.10
N VAL A 513 20.59 9.72 -14.05
CA VAL A 513 21.22 10.38 -15.21
C VAL A 513 20.32 10.40 -16.44
N SER A 514 19.05 10.01 -16.27
CA SER A 514 18.07 10.09 -17.35
C SER A 514 17.78 11.54 -17.66
N VAL A 515 18.09 11.93 -18.90
CA VAL A 515 17.64 13.19 -19.48
C VAL A 515 16.29 13.03 -20.19
N TRP A 516 15.77 11.80 -20.24
CA TRP A 516 14.51 11.53 -20.90
C TRP A 516 13.37 12.07 -20.05
N GLN A 517 12.55 12.92 -20.66
CA GLN A 517 11.28 13.37 -20.12
C GLN A 517 10.21 13.12 -21.17
N ASP A 518 9.05 12.70 -20.70
CA ASP A 518 7.92 12.57 -21.59
C ASP A 518 7.54 13.94 -22.18
N ARG A 519 7.01 13.94 -23.40
CA ARG A 519 6.58 15.17 -24.08
C ARG A 519 5.12 15.06 -24.48
N ILE A 520 4.43 16.19 -24.51
CA ILE A 520 3.07 16.24 -25.03
C ILE A 520 3.11 15.87 -26.51
N ARG A 521 2.38 14.82 -26.87
CA ARG A 521 2.23 14.35 -28.24
C ARG A 521 0.77 14.44 -28.63
N ASP A 522 0.55 14.79 -29.90
CA ASP A 522 -0.69 14.44 -30.56
C ASP A 522 -0.64 12.93 -30.84
N THR A 523 -1.17 12.15 -29.89
CA THR A 523 -1.19 10.68 -29.91
C THR A 523 -1.85 10.18 -31.20
N LYS A 524 -2.93 10.83 -31.63
CA LYS A 524 -3.68 10.48 -32.86
C LYS A 524 -2.84 10.65 -34.14
N ALA A 525 -2.00 11.68 -34.21
CA ALA A 525 -1.18 11.93 -35.40
C ALA A 525 0.13 11.13 -35.45
N SER A 526 0.74 10.85 -34.29
CA SER A 526 2.07 10.24 -34.19
C SER A 526 2.05 8.71 -34.31
N GLU A 527 1.01 8.04 -33.77
CA GLU A 527 0.81 6.60 -33.92
C GLU A 527 0.51 6.22 -35.38
N SER A 528 -0.31 7.02 -36.06
CA SER A 528 -0.73 6.79 -37.46
C SER A 528 0.45 6.62 -38.42
N LYS A 529 1.48 7.49 -38.35
CA LYS A 529 2.64 7.44 -39.26
C LYS A 529 3.60 6.29 -38.98
N LEU A 530 3.77 5.92 -37.70
CA LEU A 530 4.71 4.87 -37.30
C LEU A 530 4.10 3.49 -37.58
N VAL A 531 2.81 3.32 -37.30
CA VAL A 531 2.02 2.15 -37.72
C VAL A 531 2.02 2.00 -39.24
N GLU A 532 1.84 3.10 -39.99
CA GLU A 532 1.90 3.09 -41.45
C GLU A 532 3.29 2.72 -41.98
N SER A 533 4.36 3.23 -41.36
CA SER A 533 5.74 2.86 -41.69
C SER A 533 6.05 1.40 -41.37
N LEU A 534 5.62 0.90 -40.21
CA LEU A 534 5.80 -0.51 -39.81
C LEU A 534 5.00 -1.45 -40.71
N ARG A 535 3.77 -1.09 -41.09
CA ARG A 535 3.01 -1.82 -42.11
C ARG A 535 3.74 -1.86 -43.44
N ASN A 536 4.36 -0.77 -43.86
CA ASN A 536 5.14 -0.74 -45.10
C ASN A 536 6.39 -1.62 -45.00
N SER A 537 7.11 -1.60 -43.86
CA SER A 537 8.24 -2.50 -43.61
C SER A 537 7.85 -3.97 -43.51
N LEU A 538 6.72 -4.31 -42.87
CA LEU A 538 6.19 -5.68 -42.83
C LEU A 538 5.80 -6.17 -44.24
N ARG A 539 5.24 -5.29 -45.10
CA ARG A 539 4.97 -5.58 -46.52
C ARG A 539 6.24 -5.81 -47.34
N GLU A 540 7.32 -5.07 -47.06
CA GLU A 540 8.62 -5.29 -47.69
C GLU A 540 9.26 -6.62 -47.24
N ILE A 541 9.14 -6.98 -45.97
CA ILE A 541 9.60 -8.27 -45.42
C ILE A 541 8.82 -9.44 -46.05
N GLN A 542 7.51 -9.30 -46.24
CA GLN A 542 6.69 -10.28 -47.00
C GLN A 542 7.16 -10.48 -48.45
N GLY A 543 7.82 -9.48 -49.05
CA GLY A 543 8.44 -9.59 -50.38
C GLY A 543 9.71 -10.46 -50.43
N THR A 544 10.28 -10.82 -49.27
CA THR A 544 11.54 -11.58 -49.14
C THR A 544 11.32 -12.86 -48.35
N SER A 545 10.67 -13.84 -48.98
CA SER A 545 10.69 -15.29 -48.67
C SER A 545 10.92 -15.71 -47.21
N ILE A 546 9.94 -15.44 -46.35
CA ILE A 546 9.60 -16.33 -45.22
C ILE A 546 8.10 -16.59 -45.33
N ARG A 547 7.69 -17.86 -45.37
CA ARG A 547 6.29 -18.27 -45.54
C ARG A 547 5.50 -17.99 -44.25
N LEU A 548 4.97 -16.78 -44.13
CA LEU A 548 3.93 -16.39 -43.16
C LEU A 548 2.54 -16.56 -43.78
N SER A 549 2.27 -17.71 -44.39
CA SER A 549 1.00 -17.95 -45.11
C SER A 549 -0.19 -18.28 -44.19
N GLU A 550 -0.06 -18.12 -42.87
CA GLU A 550 -1.12 -18.44 -41.90
C GLU A 550 -1.65 -17.23 -41.11
N LEU A 551 -1.10 -16.02 -41.33
CA LEU A 551 -1.61 -14.80 -40.70
C LEU A 551 -2.39 -13.98 -41.71
N SER A 552 -3.67 -14.32 -41.90
CA SER A 552 -4.65 -13.44 -42.53
C SER A 552 -5.14 -12.43 -41.50
N VAL A 553 -4.60 -11.21 -41.52
CA VAL A 553 -5.09 -10.11 -40.67
C VAL A 553 -5.77 -9.08 -41.56
N ASP A 554 -7.00 -8.75 -41.21
CA ASP A 554 -7.85 -7.78 -41.89
C ASP A 554 -7.19 -6.38 -41.80
N PRO A 555 -7.14 -5.57 -42.88
CA PRO A 555 -6.56 -4.21 -42.85
C PRO A 555 -7.17 -3.26 -41.81
N THR A 556 -8.34 -3.56 -41.24
CA THR A 556 -8.91 -2.84 -40.09
C THR A 556 -8.28 -3.24 -38.73
N GLU A 557 -7.75 -4.45 -38.59
CA GLU A 557 -7.11 -4.99 -37.37
C GLU A 557 -5.63 -4.58 -37.25
N ALA A 558 -4.97 -4.18 -38.34
CA ALA A 558 -3.55 -3.81 -38.32
C ALA A 558 -3.24 -2.50 -37.53
N ARG A 559 -4.25 -1.85 -36.93
CA ARG A 559 -4.09 -0.72 -35.99
C ARG A 559 -3.78 -1.24 -34.59
N GLU A 560 -4.29 -2.42 -34.25
CA GLU A 560 -4.02 -3.13 -33.01
C GLU A 560 -2.63 -3.73 -33.06
N GLY A 561 -2.20 -4.34 -34.18
CA GLY A 561 -0.93 -5.07 -34.27
C GLY A 561 0.38 -4.35 -33.87
N PHE A 562 0.45 -3.01 -33.77
CA PHE A 562 1.61 -2.34 -33.14
C PHE A 562 1.42 -2.05 -31.66
N LYS A 563 0.18 -1.73 -31.26
CA LYS A 563 -0.18 -1.62 -29.86
C LYS A 563 -0.05 -3.00 -29.23
N ASP A 564 -0.57 -4.04 -29.87
CA ASP A 564 -0.38 -5.45 -29.55
C ASP A 564 1.09 -5.84 -29.62
N MET A 565 1.92 -5.34 -30.56
CA MET A 565 3.36 -5.64 -30.54
C MET A 565 4.09 -4.93 -29.39
N LEU A 566 3.68 -3.72 -29.00
CA LEU A 566 4.23 -3.02 -27.84
C LEU A 566 3.68 -3.56 -26.52
N GLU A 567 2.45 -4.06 -26.50
CA GLU A 567 1.84 -4.84 -25.43
C GLU A 567 2.56 -6.16 -25.33
N LEU A 568 2.73 -6.91 -26.42
CA LEU A 568 3.53 -8.11 -26.53
C LEU A 568 4.99 -7.86 -26.20
N LEU A 569 5.58 -6.70 -26.50
CA LEU A 569 6.95 -6.36 -26.07
C LEU A 569 7.00 -5.90 -24.61
N LYS A 570 5.93 -5.35 -24.05
CA LYS A 570 5.79 -5.07 -22.62
C LYS A 570 5.50 -6.34 -21.82
N GLU A 571 4.77 -7.28 -22.40
CA GLU A 571 4.52 -8.65 -21.95
C GLU A 571 5.83 -9.40 -22.05
N LEU A 572 6.47 -9.48 -23.22
CA LEU A 572 7.77 -10.14 -23.42
C LEU A 572 8.91 -9.53 -22.60
N ALA A 573 8.94 -8.22 -22.35
CA ALA A 573 9.92 -7.61 -21.46
C ALA A 573 9.67 -7.96 -19.98
N GLN A 574 8.44 -8.33 -19.63
CA GLN A 574 8.12 -8.97 -18.35
C GLN A 574 8.31 -10.50 -18.41
N GLU A 575 8.18 -11.14 -19.58
CA GLU A 575 8.44 -12.56 -19.79
C GLU A 575 9.93 -12.89 -19.95
N THR A 576 10.83 -11.93 -20.20
CA THR A 576 12.27 -12.23 -20.16
C THR A 576 12.79 -12.59 -18.76
N ASP A 577 12.00 -12.34 -17.71
CA ASP A 577 12.21 -12.90 -16.36
C ASP A 577 11.62 -14.33 -16.20
N THR A 578 10.81 -14.81 -17.16
CA THR A 578 10.10 -16.11 -17.09
C THR A 578 10.81 -17.27 -17.78
N GLN A 579 12.02 -17.09 -18.36
CA GLN A 579 12.83 -18.24 -18.79
C GLN A 579 13.42 -19.06 -17.63
N ILE A 580 13.20 -18.64 -16.39
CA ILE A 580 13.27 -19.48 -15.19
C ILE A 580 11.85 -19.62 -14.61
N GLY A 581 10.96 -20.27 -15.36
CA GLY A 581 9.69 -20.87 -14.89
C GLY A 581 8.83 -20.04 -13.94
N ILE A 582 8.09 -19.05 -14.46
CA ILE A 582 7.02 -18.34 -13.74
C ILE A 582 5.82 -18.17 -14.68
N VAL A 583 4.62 -18.45 -14.17
CA VAL A 583 3.31 -18.36 -14.83
C VAL A 583 2.83 -16.89 -14.82
N ASP A 584 2.33 -16.40 -15.96
CA ASP A 584 1.91 -15.02 -16.22
C ASP A 584 0.51 -14.69 -15.65
N PRO A 585 0.31 -13.56 -14.93
CA PRO A 585 -1.01 -13.09 -14.47
C PRO A 585 -1.67 -11.99 -15.34
N LYS A 586 -1.18 -11.69 -16.55
CA LYS A 586 -1.73 -10.61 -17.38
C LYS A 586 -2.91 -11.03 -18.27
N MET A 587 -4.11 -11.08 -17.70
CA MET A 587 -5.32 -10.77 -18.46
C MET A 587 -6.24 -9.87 -17.64
N TRP A 588 -6.11 -8.55 -17.78
CA TRP A 588 -7.25 -7.66 -17.54
C TRP A 588 -7.23 -6.41 -18.40
N ARG A 589 -8.33 -6.26 -19.15
CA ARG A 589 -8.75 -5.06 -19.89
C ARG A 589 -9.73 -4.31 -18.98
N GLY A 590 -9.47 -3.03 -18.70
CA GLY A 590 -10.27 -2.23 -17.77
C GLY A 590 -11.74 -2.00 -18.20
N PRO A 591 -12.60 -1.53 -17.29
CA PRO A 591 -14.06 -1.65 -17.38
C PRO A 591 -14.76 -0.53 -18.18
N PHE A 592 -14.08 0.09 -19.16
CA PHE A 592 -14.67 1.15 -20.00
C PHE A 592 -14.44 0.98 -21.51
N SER A 593 -14.04 -0.20 -21.97
CA SER A 593 -13.94 -0.46 -23.42
C SER A 593 -15.26 -0.98 -24.00
N GLU A 594 -16.30 -0.17 -23.98
CA GLU A 594 -17.38 -0.18 -24.98
C GLU A 594 -18.25 1.09 -24.83
N ASN A 595 -17.63 2.24 -25.16
CA ASN A 595 -18.21 3.36 -25.94
C ASN A 595 -17.18 4.48 -26.15
#